data_AF-A0A1V4EVS6-F1
#
_entry.id   AF-A0A1V4EVS6-F1
#
_cell.length_a   1.000
_cell.length_b   1.000
_cell.length_c   1.000
_cell.angle_alpha   90.00
_cell.angle_beta   90.00
_cell.angle_gamma   90.00
#
_symmetry.space_group_name_H-M   'P 1'
#
loop_
_entity.id
_entity.type
_entity.pdbx_description
1 polymer ?
#
loop_
_entity_poly.entity_id
_entity_poly.type
_entity_poly.pdbx_seq_one_letter_code
_entity_poly.pdbx_strand_id
1 'polypeptide(L)' 'MLFHNKIKTIDLLFKHCKPEFSSASFNEWLEGSTSVMEGLQKSVQFLRDHPLMPSDLRDYGILMDKESGELTEIQVS' A
#
# COMPACT_ATOMS: atom_id res chain seq x y z
N MET A 1 -18.46 -12.48 -11.87
CA MET A 1 -18.46 -11.83 -13.21
C MET A 1 -18.47 -10.29 -13.17
N LEU A 2 -19.20 -9.63 -12.27
CA LEU A 2 -19.30 -8.15 -12.24
C LEU A 2 -17.99 -7.40 -11.90
N PHE A 3 -17.18 -7.93 -10.99
CA PHE A 3 -15.94 -7.25 -10.55
C PHE A 3 -14.88 -7.18 -11.65
N HIS A 4 -14.76 -8.25 -12.44
CA HIS A 4 -13.80 -8.37 -13.52
C HIS A 4 -14.08 -7.41 -14.69
N ASN A 5 -15.35 -7.02 -14.87
CA ASN A 5 -15.75 -6.07 -15.90
C ASN A 5 -15.35 -4.64 -15.51
N LYS A 6 -15.48 -4.29 -14.22
CA LYS A 6 -15.07 -2.98 -13.69
C LYS A 6 -13.57 -2.74 -13.81
N ILE A 7 -12.74 -3.75 -13.53
CA ILE A 7 -11.28 -3.66 -13.66
C ILE A 7 -10.88 -3.33 -15.11
N LYS A 8 -11.50 -4.00 -16.09
CA LYS A 8 -11.25 -3.73 -17.52
C LYS A 8 -11.63 -2.31 -17.93
N THR A 9 -12.73 -1.79 -17.40
CA THR A 9 -13.14 -0.40 -17.65
C THR A 9 -12.11 0.60 -17.10
N ILE A 10 -11.58 0.37 -15.90
CA ILE A 10 -10.57 1.28 -15.33
C ILE A 10 -9.27 1.21 -16.13
N ASP A 11 -8.82 0.03 -16.53
CA ASP A 11 -7.61 -0.12 -17.34
C ASP A 11 -7.71 0.61 -18.70
N LEU A 12 -8.89 0.56 -19.33
CA LEU A 12 -9.19 1.36 -20.53
C LEU A 12 -9.09 2.87 -20.29
N LEU A 13 -9.56 3.36 -19.14
CA LEU A 13 -9.47 4.78 -18.80
C LEU A 13 -8.02 5.22 -18.60
N PHE A 14 -7.20 4.44 -17.91
CA PHE A 14 -5.76 4.73 -17.78
C PHE A 14 -5.07 4.81 -19.15
N LYS A 15 -5.40 3.87 -20.04
CA LYS A 15 -4.84 3.81 -21.40
C LYS A 15 -5.23 5.00 -22.28
N HIS A 16 -6.47 5.48 -22.19
CA HIS A 16 -7.02 6.44 -23.15
C HIS A 16 -7.21 7.85 -22.60
N CYS A 17 -7.32 8.03 -21.28
CA CYS A 17 -7.66 9.32 -20.68
C CYS A 17 -6.47 10.03 -20.02
N LYS A 18 -5.30 9.38 -19.88
CA LYS A 18 -4.11 9.92 -19.19
C LYS A 18 -4.50 10.75 -17.96
N PRO A 19 -5.10 10.11 -16.94
CA PRO A 19 -5.51 10.83 -15.74
C PRO A 19 -4.32 11.51 -15.06
N GLU A 20 -4.55 12.57 -14.30
CA GLU A 20 -3.52 13.32 -13.55
C GLU A 20 -2.95 12.53 -12.34
N PHE A 21 -2.68 11.25 -12.52
CA PHE A 21 -2.02 10.40 -11.54
C PHE A 21 -0.56 10.20 -11.94
N SER A 22 0.33 10.09 -10.95
CA SER A 22 1.78 9.93 -11.16
C SER A 22 2.19 8.58 -11.75
N SER A 23 1.26 7.63 -11.84
CA SER A 23 1.46 6.23 -12.26
C SER A 23 0.95 5.98 -13.69
N ALA A 24 1.72 5.26 -14.51
CA ALA A 24 1.44 5.06 -15.93
C ALA A 24 0.42 3.95 -16.24
N SER A 25 0.15 3.04 -15.30
CA SER A 25 -0.89 2.01 -15.42
C SER A 25 -1.75 1.86 -14.16
N PHE A 26 -2.91 1.20 -14.29
CA PHE A 26 -3.77 0.89 -13.15
C PHE A 26 -3.07 -0.03 -12.14
N ASN A 27 -2.27 -0.99 -12.61
CA ASN A 27 -1.50 -1.86 -11.73
C ASN A 27 -0.41 -1.10 -10.98
N GLU A 28 0.32 -0.21 -11.65
CA GLU A 28 1.32 0.65 -10.99
C GLU A 28 0.67 1.58 -9.95
N TRP A 29 -0.54 2.07 -10.23
CA TRP A 29 -1.30 2.86 -9.26
C TRP A 29 -1.70 2.05 -8.03
N LEU A 30 -2.10 0.79 -8.23
CA LEU A 30 -2.48 -0.14 -7.15
C LEU A 30 -1.29 -0.73 -6.39
N GLU A 31 -0.13 -0.82 -7.03
CA GLU A 31 1.09 -1.39 -6.44
C GLU A 31 1.53 -0.61 -5.20
N GLY A 32 1.24 0.70 -5.16
CA GLY A 32 1.62 1.55 -4.04
C GLY A 32 3.14 1.57 -3.88
N SER A 33 3.63 1.10 -2.73
CA SER A 33 5.06 0.93 -2.46
C SER A 33 5.65 -0.27 -3.21
N THR A 34 6.82 -0.10 -3.82
CA THR A 34 7.54 -1.12 -4.60
C THR A 34 7.84 -2.41 -3.86
N SER A 35 7.78 -2.41 -2.52
CA SER A 35 7.70 -3.63 -1.72
C SER A 35 6.76 -3.46 -0.53
N VAL A 36 6.21 -4.58 -0.04
CA VAL A 36 5.40 -4.60 1.19
C VAL A 36 6.20 -4.05 2.37
N MET A 37 7.50 -4.33 2.42
CA MET A 37 8.42 -3.81 3.43
C MET A 37 8.53 -2.29 3.39
N GLU A 38 8.73 -1.73 2.21
CA GLU A 38 8.84 -0.29 2.03
C GLU A 38 7.52 0.42 2.39
N GLY A 39 6.37 -0.16 2.04
CA GLY A 39 5.06 0.36 2.42
C GLY A 39 4.83 0.35 3.92
N LEU A 40 5.24 -0.74 4.57
CA LEU A 40 5.19 -0.88 6.03
C LEU A 40 6.07 0.17 6.71
N GLN A 41 7.32 0.32 6.27
CA GLN A 41 8.25 1.31 6.81
C GLN A 41 7.73 2.74 6.65
N LYS A 42 7.24 3.11 5.46
CA LYS A 42 6.67 4.44 5.20
C LYS A 42 5.45 4.71 6.09
N SER A 43 4.59 3.71 6.26
CA SER A 43 3.37 3.85 7.08
C SER A 43 3.72 4.00 8.57
N VAL A 44 4.64 3.19 9.07
CA VAL A 44 5.10 3.27 10.47
C VAL A 44 5.81 4.60 10.73
N GLN A 45 6.69 5.04 9.82
CA GLN A 45 7.37 6.32 9.93
C GLN A 45 6.38 7.50 9.90
N PHE A 46 5.37 7.46 9.03
CA PHE A 46 4.33 8.48 8.97
C PHE A 46 3.56 8.59 10.28
N LEU A 47 3.23 7.46 10.92
CA LEU A 47 2.57 7.45 12.23
C LEU A 47 3.50 7.99 13.32
N ARG A 48 4.77 7.58 13.33
CA ARG A 48 5.81 8.04 14.27
C ARG A 48 5.97 9.57 14.22
N ASP A 49 6.02 10.14 13.02
CA ASP A 49 6.22 11.57 12.82
C ASP A 49 4.93 12.39 13.02
N HIS A 50 3.79 11.72 13.26
CA HIS A 50 2.51 12.39 13.37
C HIS A 50 2.42 13.15 14.71
N PRO A 51 2.05 14.45 14.74
CA PRO A 51 2.00 15.26 15.97
C PRO A 51 1.06 14.74 17.07
N LEU A 52 0.13 13.86 16.71
CA LEU A 52 -0.81 13.21 17.64
C LEU A 52 -0.28 11.88 18.20
N MET A 53 0.88 11.42 17.74
CA MET A 53 1.42 10.13 18.15
C MET A 53 2.24 10.27 19.43
N PRO A 54 1.89 9.53 20.51
CA PRO A 54 2.65 9.55 21.75
C PRO A 54 4.06 9.00 21.57
N SER A 55 5.04 9.65 22.19
CA SER A 55 6.46 9.26 22.15
C SER A 55 6.80 7.97 22.90
N ASP A 56 5.87 7.44 23.68
CA ASP A 56 6.08 6.25 24.52
C ASP A 56 5.55 4.94 23.88
N LEU A 57 5.01 5.01 22.65
CA LEU A 57 4.53 3.83 21.94
C LEU A 57 5.68 3.12 21.22
N ARG A 58 5.63 1.78 21.23
CA ARG A 58 6.56 0.96 20.45
C ARG A 58 6.06 0.86 19.01
N ASP A 59 6.94 1.20 18.08
CA ASP A 59 6.64 1.10 16.66
C ASP A 59 7.02 -0.29 16.14
N TYR A 60 6.01 -1.12 15.93
CA TYR A 60 6.18 -2.39 15.23
C TYR A 60 5.23 -2.44 14.04
N GLY A 61 5.75 -2.95 12.94
CA GLY A 61 4.95 -3.32 11.78
C GLY A 61 4.51 -4.78 11.89
N ILE A 62 3.39 -5.12 11.28
CA ILE A 62 2.94 -6.52 11.16
C ILE A 62 2.86 -6.86 9.67
N LEU A 63 3.52 -7.94 9.28
CA LEU A 63 3.31 -8.60 7.99
C LEU A 63 2.37 -9.77 8.16
N MET A 64 1.48 -9.96 7.20
CA MET A 64 0.64 -11.15 7.09
C MET A 64 1.01 -11.91 5.82
N ASP A 65 1.35 -13.19 5.98
CA ASP A 65 1.43 -14.10 4.84
C ASP A 65 0.04 -14.37 4.29
N LYS A 66 -0.16 -14.18 2.99
CA LYS A 66 -1.50 -14.21 2.38
C LYS A 66 -2.06 -15.63 2.23
N GLU A 67 -1.21 -16.66 2.22
CA GLU A 67 -1.62 -18.05 2.00
C GLU A 67 -1.86 -18.79 3.32
N SER A 68 -0.94 -18.66 4.26
CA SER A 68 -1.00 -19.28 5.59
C SER A 68 -1.75 -18.43 6.62
N GLY A 69 -1.81 -17.11 6.44
CA GLY A 69 -2.35 -16.16 7.41
C GLY A 69 -1.42 -15.88 8.59
N GLU A 70 -0.18 -16.38 8.57
CA GLU A 70 0.78 -16.14 9.64
C GLU A 70 1.15 -14.66 9.76
N LEU A 71 1.27 -14.19 10.99
CA LEU A 71 1.63 -12.81 11.31
C LEU A 71 3.08 -12.76 11.78
N THR A 72 3.88 -11.90 11.15
CA THR A 72 5.26 -11.62 11.56
C THR A 72 5.36 -10.19 12.05
N GLU A 73 5.81 -10.02 13.28
CA GLU A 73 6.14 -8.69 13.83
C GLU A 73 7.49 -8.25 13.30
N ILE A 74 7.57 -7.01 12.82
CA ILE A 74 8.79 -6.40 12.31
C ILE A 74 9.07 -5.13 13.11
N GLN A 75 10.26 -5.09 13.70
CA GLN A 75 10.79 -3.87 14.29
C GLN A 75 11.20 -2.92 13.17
N VAL A 76 10.57 -1.75 13.12
CA VAL A 76 10.94 -0.69 12.17
C VAL A 76 11.88 0.27 12.89
N SER A 77 13.19 0.04 12.68
CA SER A 77 14.27 0.89 13.21
C SER A 77 14.24 2.27 12.55
#